data_AF-Q79BQ5-F1
#
_entry.id   AF-Q79BQ5-F1
#
_cell.length_a   1.000
_cell.length_b   1.000
_cell.length_c   1.000
_cell.angle_alpha   90.00
_cell.angle_beta   90.00
_cell.angle_gamma   90.00
#
_symmetry.space_group_name_H-M   'P 1'
#
loop_
_entity.id
_entity.type
_entity.pdbx_description
1 polymer ?
#
loop_
_entity_poly.entity_id
_entity_poly.type
_entity_poly.pdbx_seq_one_letter_code
_entity_poly.pdbx_strand_id
1 'polypeptide(L)'
;MPFFADLPPQLQERVVCSISAAVKYEVPVNIVLAVAEKEGGKPGQWVRNSNGTHDVGPMQFNTAYLGDLARYGITANDVAAAGCYSFDLAAWRLRMHIRNDKGDLWTKAANYHSRTPQYNAVYRADLMRKASKWADWLEARFVTLDVTKAGATPSTPSQPATVAQRATPAARPAPAPQQAAPAAAAARSVSVAGYVPRTVSFNTSREGSAE
;
A
#
# COMPACT_ATOMS: atom_id res chain seq x y z
N MET A 1 -18.29 -10.31 -1.37
CA MET A 1 -16.89 -9.89 -1.14
C MET A 1 -16.56 -10.02 0.34
N PRO A 2 -16.00 -11.16 0.81
CA PRO A 2 -15.83 -11.40 2.25
C PRO A 2 -14.47 -10.93 2.83
N PHE A 3 -13.49 -10.53 2.00
CA PHE A 3 -12.09 -10.40 2.44
C PHE A 3 -11.69 -9.09 3.14
N PHE A 4 -12.55 -8.07 3.17
CA PHE A 4 -12.23 -6.78 3.80
C PHE A 4 -12.76 -6.62 5.22
N ALA A 5 -13.69 -7.50 5.66
CA ALA A 5 -14.39 -7.35 6.94
C ALA A 5 -13.54 -7.69 8.17
N ASP A 6 -12.44 -8.46 8.00
CA ASP A 6 -11.61 -8.95 9.11
C ASP A 6 -10.33 -8.11 9.35
N LEU A 7 -10.14 -7.01 8.61
CA LEU A 7 -8.99 -6.12 8.78
C LEU A 7 -9.34 -4.98 9.76
N PRO A 8 -8.39 -4.51 10.59
CA PRO A 8 -8.59 -3.28 11.37
C PRO A 8 -9.03 -2.13 10.45
N PRO A 9 -9.97 -1.26 10.87
CA PRO A 9 -10.57 -0.24 9.98
C PRO A 9 -9.55 0.64 9.26
N GLN A 10 -8.46 1.02 9.93
CA GLN A 10 -7.39 1.84 9.34
C GLN A 10 -6.62 1.08 8.24
N LEU A 11 -6.46 -0.24 8.42
CA LEU A 11 -5.83 -1.09 7.41
C LEU A 11 -6.77 -1.31 6.23
N GLN A 12 -8.07 -1.41 6.47
CA GLN A 12 -9.08 -1.49 5.41
C GLN A 12 -9.09 -0.22 4.57
N GLU A 13 -9.13 0.97 5.18
CA GLU A 13 -9.07 2.25 4.47
C GLU A 13 -7.79 2.35 3.62
N ARG A 14 -6.63 2.03 4.22
CA ARG A 14 -5.35 2.00 3.48
C ARG A 14 -5.45 1.14 2.24
N VAL A 15 -5.96 -0.09 2.36
CA VAL A 15 -5.98 -1.02 1.24
C VAL A 15 -6.95 -0.55 0.16
N VAL A 16 -8.19 -0.24 0.54
CA VAL A 16 -9.24 0.15 -0.42
C VAL A 16 -8.87 1.45 -1.14
N CYS A 17 -8.45 2.47 -0.40
CA CYS A 17 -8.09 3.77 -0.98
C CYS A 17 -6.81 3.69 -1.81
N SER A 18 -5.81 2.91 -1.39
CA SER A 18 -4.58 2.73 -2.19
C SER A 18 -4.87 2.01 -3.51
N ILE A 19 -5.70 0.96 -3.51
CA ILE A 19 -6.08 0.24 -4.73
C ILE A 19 -6.84 1.18 -5.67
N SER A 20 -7.85 1.89 -5.16
CA SER A 20 -8.65 2.83 -5.96
C SER A 20 -7.78 3.92 -6.59
N ALA A 21 -6.93 4.57 -5.79
CA ALA A 21 -6.04 5.63 -6.23
C ALA A 21 -5.00 5.12 -7.25
N ALA A 22 -4.41 3.95 -6.98
CA ALA A 22 -3.44 3.32 -7.88
C ALA A 22 -4.03 3.03 -9.27
N VAL A 23 -5.28 2.54 -9.33
CA VAL A 23 -5.98 2.31 -10.60
C VAL A 23 -6.27 3.63 -11.29
N LYS A 24 -6.84 4.61 -10.58
CA LYS A 24 -7.19 5.94 -11.11
C LYS A 24 -5.99 6.66 -11.73
N TYR A 25 -4.82 6.59 -11.10
CA TYR A 25 -3.62 7.28 -11.55
C TYR A 25 -2.61 6.37 -12.26
N GLU A 26 -2.98 5.12 -12.56
CA GLU A 26 -2.16 4.08 -13.19
C GLU A 26 -0.74 3.99 -12.57
N VAL A 27 -0.71 3.89 -11.25
CA VAL A 27 0.51 3.62 -10.46
C VAL A 27 0.43 2.17 -9.97
N PRO A 28 1.54 1.41 -9.93
CA PRO A 28 1.53 0.07 -9.36
C PRO A 28 0.96 0.07 -7.94
N VAL A 29 -0.03 -0.78 -7.69
CA VAL A 29 -0.81 -0.80 -6.42
C VAL A 29 0.11 -1.07 -5.23
N ASN A 30 1.08 -1.97 -5.40
CA ASN A 30 2.05 -2.31 -4.37
C ASN A 30 2.95 -1.11 -3.99
N ILE A 31 3.21 -0.17 -4.89
CA ILE A 31 3.97 1.06 -4.59
C ILE A 31 3.11 1.99 -3.72
N VAL A 32 1.85 2.24 -4.09
CA VAL A 32 0.96 3.12 -3.30
C VAL A 32 0.75 2.56 -1.88
N LEU A 33 0.52 1.25 -1.77
CA LEU A 33 0.42 0.57 -0.46
C LEU A 33 1.71 0.65 0.35
N ALA A 34 2.87 0.51 -0.30
CA ALA A 34 4.16 0.61 0.37
C ALA A 34 4.43 2.02 0.90
N VAL A 35 4.08 3.06 0.13
CA VAL A 35 4.12 4.46 0.60
C VAL A 35 3.17 4.63 1.77
N ALA A 36 1.91 4.21 1.65
CA ALA A 36 0.93 4.37 2.74
C ALA A 36 1.34 3.65 4.04
N GLU A 37 1.98 2.48 3.94
CA GLU A 37 2.54 1.80 5.10
C GLU A 37 3.78 2.52 5.66
N LYS A 38 4.62 3.08 4.79
CA LYS A 38 5.81 3.83 5.22
C LYS A 38 5.42 5.10 5.95
N GLU A 39 4.51 5.88 5.38
CA GLU A 39 4.00 7.09 6.01
C GLU A 39 3.26 6.77 7.31
N GLY A 40 2.44 5.71 7.31
CA GLY A 40 1.85 5.18 8.54
C GLY A 40 0.94 6.15 9.28
N GLY A 41 0.51 7.23 8.61
CA GLY A 41 -0.34 8.26 9.17
C GLY A 41 -1.77 7.77 9.40
N LYS A 42 -2.57 8.62 10.04
CA LYS A 42 -3.99 8.39 10.34
C LYS A 42 -4.81 9.60 9.96
N PRO A 43 -6.12 9.43 9.70
CA PRO A 43 -7.03 10.56 9.60
C PRO A 43 -6.93 11.47 10.82
N GLY A 44 -6.90 12.78 10.58
CA GLY A 44 -6.75 13.83 11.59
C GLY A 44 -5.34 13.97 12.16
N GLN A 45 -4.37 13.16 11.73
CA GLN A 45 -3.02 13.21 12.27
C GLN A 45 -2.23 14.40 11.73
N TRP A 46 -1.56 15.12 12.63
CA TRP A 46 -0.60 16.17 12.33
C TRP A 46 0.66 15.90 13.13
N VAL A 47 1.78 15.69 12.44
CA VAL A 47 3.08 15.45 13.07
C VAL A 47 3.96 16.67 12.86
N ARG A 48 4.37 17.33 13.93
CA ARG A 48 5.21 18.52 13.87
C ARG A 48 6.67 18.16 13.59
N ASN A 49 7.27 18.81 12.61
CA ASN A 49 8.68 18.70 12.27
C ASN A 49 9.52 19.79 12.96
N SER A 50 10.83 19.52 13.12
CA SER A 50 11.77 20.45 13.75
C SER A 50 11.92 21.78 13.01
N ASN A 51 11.68 21.79 11.69
CA ASN A 51 11.71 22.99 10.85
C ASN A 51 10.39 23.80 10.87
N GLY A 52 9.43 23.45 11.72
CA GLY A 52 8.15 24.15 11.87
C GLY A 52 7.05 23.72 10.89
N THR A 53 7.36 22.85 9.92
CA THR A 53 6.34 22.23 9.06
C THR A 53 5.60 21.11 9.79
N HIS A 54 4.49 20.64 9.23
CA HIS A 54 3.78 19.46 9.71
C HIS A 54 3.61 18.44 8.59
N ASP A 55 3.63 17.16 8.95
CA ASP A 55 3.22 16.08 8.06
C ASP A 55 1.79 15.64 8.43
N VAL A 56 0.91 15.61 7.43
CA VAL A 56 -0.54 15.64 7.64
C VAL A 56 -1.24 14.43 7.01
N GLY A 57 -2.11 13.80 7.81
CA GLY A 57 -3.05 12.76 7.38
C GLY A 57 -2.44 11.40 7.06
N PRO A 58 -3.23 10.48 6.48
CA PRO A 58 -2.82 9.11 6.23
C PRO A 58 -1.54 8.96 5.40
N MET A 59 -1.34 9.85 4.43
CA MET A 59 -0.19 9.87 3.53
C MET A 59 0.90 10.89 3.93
N GLN A 60 0.79 11.45 5.15
CA GLN A 60 1.79 12.33 5.78
C GLN A 60 2.31 13.43 4.84
N PHE A 61 1.40 14.17 4.21
CA PHE A 61 1.79 15.28 3.34
C PHE A 61 2.38 16.43 4.14
N ASN A 62 3.57 16.88 3.75
CA ASN A 62 4.21 18.02 4.39
C ASN A 62 3.49 19.34 4.04
N THR A 63 3.27 20.21 5.03
CA THR A 63 2.61 21.51 4.84
C THR A 63 3.33 22.44 3.87
N ALA A 64 4.65 22.35 3.73
CA ALA A 64 5.37 23.14 2.72
C ALA A 64 4.94 22.74 1.30
N TYR A 65 4.84 21.43 1.04
CA TYR A 65 4.36 20.91 -0.25
C TYR A 65 2.89 21.26 -0.50
N LEU A 66 2.05 21.21 0.54
CA LEU A 66 0.65 21.62 0.43
C LEU A 66 0.51 23.12 0.12
N GLY A 67 1.45 23.95 0.57
CA GLY A 67 1.52 25.36 0.21
C GLY A 67 1.60 25.58 -1.30
N ASP A 68 2.38 24.76 -2.02
CA ASP A 68 2.48 24.82 -3.49
C ASP A 68 1.17 24.41 -4.18
N LEU A 69 0.37 23.56 -3.52
CA LEU A 69 -0.90 23.06 -4.03
C LEU A 69 -2.09 23.95 -3.68
N ALA A 70 -1.93 24.91 -2.77
CA ALA A 70 -3.00 25.82 -2.37
C ALA A 70 -3.62 26.58 -3.55
N ARG A 71 -2.83 26.84 -4.60
CA ARG A 71 -3.30 27.45 -5.86
C ARG A 71 -4.37 26.62 -6.59
N TYR A 72 -4.47 25.33 -6.29
CA TYR A 72 -5.47 24.42 -6.81
C TYR A 72 -6.63 24.19 -5.84
N GLY A 73 -6.68 24.95 -4.73
CA GLY A 73 -7.68 24.78 -3.68
C GLY A 73 -7.44 23.57 -2.78
N ILE A 74 -6.26 22.96 -2.82
CA ILE A 74 -5.90 21.81 -1.97
C ILE A 74 -5.33 22.33 -0.65
N THR A 75 -5.95 21.94 0.45
CA THR A 75 -5.59 22.38 1.80
C THR A 75 -5.11 21.20 2.66
N ALA A 76 -4.47 21.51 3.79
CA ALA A 76 -4.07 20.51 4.77
C ALA A 76 -5.27 19.75 5.38
N ASN A 77 -6.44 20.40 5.46
CA ASN A 77 -7.64 19.75 5.98
C ASN A 77 -8.16 18.66 5.03
N ASP A 78 -8.01 18.84 3.72
CA ASP A 78 -8.45 17.84 2.73
C ASP A 78 -7.65 16.54 2.86
N VAL A 79 -6.33 16.66 3.06
CA VAL A 79 -5.46 15.48 3.23
C VAL A 79 -5.47 14.91 4.64
N ALA A 80 -5.89 15.69 5.64
CA ALA A 80 -6.10 15.24 7.01
C ALA A 80 -7.38 14.43 7.16
N ALA A 81 -8.41 14.69 6.34
CA ALA A 81 -9.69 14.02 6.45
C ALA A 81 -9.59 12.49 6.28
N ALA A 82 -10.55 11.77 6.86
CA ALA A 82 -10.70 10.34 6.61
C ALA A 82 -11.12 10.06 5.17
N GLY A 83 -10.87 8.84 4.71
CA GLY A 83 -11.19 8.40 3.36
C GLY A 83 -10.08 8.60 2.34
N CYS A 84 -10.44 8.57 1.06
CA CYS A 84 -9.46 8.29 0.00
C CYS A 84 -8.76 9.51 -0.59
N TYR A 85 -9.12 10.74 -0.21
CA TYR A 85 -8.54 11.94 -0.83
C TYR A 85 -7.01 12.02 -0.69
N SER A 86 -6.49 11.75 0.53
CA SER A 86 -5.05 11.73 0.79
C SER A 86 -4.33 10.70 -0.09
N PHE A 87 -4.92 9.51 -0.27
CA PHE A 87 -4.38 8.45 -1.13
C PHE A 87 -4.43 8.82 -2.61
N ASP A 88 -5.52 9.44 -3.06
CA ASP A 88 -5.66 9.96 -4.42
C ASP A 88 -4.58 10.99 -4.74
N LEU A 89 -4.37 11.96 -3.84
CA LEU A 89 -3.33 12.97 -4.02
C LEU A 89 -1.94 12.33 -4.04
N ALA A 90 -1.71 11.31 -3.21
CA ALA A 90 -0.43 10.61 -3.15
C ALA A 90 -0.14 9.81 -4.42
N ALA A 91 -1.15 9.11 -4.96
CA ALA A 91 -1.04 8.40 -6.22
C ALA A 91 -0.83 9.38 -7.40
N TRP A 92 -1.52 10.52 -7.41
CA TRP A 92 -1.26 11.59 -8.39
C TRP A 92 0.19 12.07 -8.32
N ARG A 93 0.68 12.40 -7.11
CA ARG A 93 2.07 12.84 -6.89
C ARG A 93 3.07 11.79 -7.36
N LEU A 94 2.85 10.52 -7.00
CA LEU A 94 3.68 9.39 -7.45
C LEU A 94 3.69 9.31 -8.98
N ARG A 95 2.53 9.43 -9.64
CA ARG A 95 2.45 9.39 -11.10
C ARG A 95 3.28 10.50 -11.74
N MET A 96 3.25 11.70 -11.17
CA MET A 96 4.05 12.83 -11.65
C MET A 96 5.56 12.56 -11.53
N HIS A 97 6.02 11.97 -10.42
CA HIS A 97 7.42 11.58 -10.29
C HIS A 97 7.80 10.47 -11.28
N ILE A 98 6.99 9.42 -11.41
CA ILE A 98 7.24 8.29 -12.32
C ILE A 98 7.34 8.75 -13.78
N ARG A 99 6.46 9.67 -14.20
CA ARG A 99 6.45 10.20 -15.55
C ARG A 99 7.61 11.17 -15.81
N ASN A 100 7.87 12.11 -14.90
CA ASN A 100 8.67 13.30 -15.23
C ASN A 100 10.09 13.28 -14.67
N ASP A 101 10.35 12.56 -13.58
CA ASP A 101 11.69 12.53 -12.98
C ASP A 101 12.62 11.54 -13.71
N LYS A 102 13.93 11.69 -13.49
CA LYS A 102 14.97 10.82 -14.05
C LYS A 102 15.27 9.65 -13.10
N GLY A 103 15.89 8.59 -13.63
CA GLY A 103 16.29 7.40 -12.88
C GLY A 103 15.35 6.21 -13.07
N ASP A 104 15.62 5.13 -12.35
CA ASP A 104 14.77 3.94 -12.37
C ASP A 104 13.44 4.17 -11.62
N LEU A 105 12.48 3.27 -11.81
CA LEU A 105 11.14 3.36 -11.20
C LEU A 105 11.22 3.62 -9.68
N TRP A 106 12.18 3.02 -9.00
CA TRP A 106 12.30 3.12 -7.56
C TRP A 106 12.89 4.43 -7.09
N THR A 107 13.90 4.95 -7.81
CA THR A 107 14.39 6.30 -7.57
C THR A 107 13.25 7.30 -7.73
N LYS A 108 12.45 7.18 -8.79
CA LYS A 108 11.30 8.06 -9.05
C LYS A 108 10.21 7.92 -7.98
N ALA A 109 9.84 6.70 -7.59
CA ALA A 109 8.85 6.49 -6.53
C ALA A 109 9.33 7.05 -5.17
N ALA A 110 10.60 6.86 -4.84
CA ALA A 110 11.19 7.40 -3.60
C ALA A 110 11.31 8.93 -3.58
N ASN A 111 11.19 9.61 -4.74
CA ASN A 111 11.08 11.07 -4.78
C ASN A 111 9.80 11.60 -4.12
N TYR A 112 8.82 10.73 -3.85
CA TYR A 112 7.70 11.05 -2.96
C TYR A 112 8.18 11.59 -1.61
N HIS A 113 9.24 10.98 -1.07
CA HIS A 113 9.84 11.43 0.18
C HIS A 113 10.88 12.52 -0.04
N SER A 114 11.87 12.27 -0.90
CA SER A 114 12.92 13.26 -1.19
C SER A 114 13.65 12.95 -2.49
N ARG A 115 14.02 14.02 -3.22
CA ARG A 115 14.91 13.95 -4.39
C ARG A 115 16.40 13.95 -4.00
N THR A 116 16.72 14.29 -2.76
CA THR A 116 18.12 14.32 -2.30
C THR A 116 18.64 12.89 -2.20
N PRO A 117 19.76 12.55 -2.89
CA PRO A 117 20.20 11.16 -3.07
C PRO A 117 20.31 10.35 -1.77
N GLN A 118 20.86 10.93 -0.70
CA GLN A 118 21.05 10.24 0.58
C GLN A 118 19.72 9.86 1.26
N TYR A 119 18.72 10.74 1.25
CA TYR A 119 17.42 10.44 1.84
C TYR A 119 16.57 9.54 0.94
N ASN A 120 16.68 9.74 -0.37
CA ASN A 120 16.04 8.90 -1.37
C ASN A 120 16.50 7.45 -1.23
N ALA A 121 17.81 7.20 -1.15
CA ALA A 121 18.36 5.84 -1.07
C ALA A 121 17.84 5.07 0.16
N VAL A 122 17.80 5.73 1.32
CA VAL A 122 17.26 5.13 2.56
C VAL A 122 15.77 4.81 2.41
N TYR A 123 14.98 5.77 1.92
CA TYR A 123 13.54 5.58 1.73
C TYR A 123 13.25 4.51 0.69
N ARG A 124 13.97 4.51 -0.43
CA ARG A 124 13.89 3.54 -1.53
C ARG A 124 14.08 2.12 -1.02
N ALA A 125 15.13 1.85 -0.25
CA ALA A 125 15.40 0.51 0.26
C ALA A 125 14.25 -0.02 1.14
N ASP A 126 13.64 0.85 1.95
CA ASP A 126 12.48 0.48 2.76
C ASP A 126 11.21 0.30 1.92
N LEU A 127 11.00 1.17 0.95
CA LEU A 127 9.87 1.12 0.03
C LEU A 127 9.86 -0.19 -0.77
N MET A 128 11.03 -0.63 -1.26
CA MET A 128 11.20 -1.89 -1.98
C MET A 128 10.75 -3.09 -1.14
N ARG A 129 11.19 -3.17 0.13
CA ARG A 129 10.79 -4.28 1.03
C ARG A 129 9.28 -4.30 1.27
N LYS A 130 8.69 -3.14 1.55
CA LYS A 130 7.25 -3.00 1.79
C LYS A 130 6.44 -3.37 0.55
N ALA A 131 6.87 -2.92 -0.62
CA ALA A 131 6.19 -3.20 -1.87
C ALA A 131 6.28 -4.67 -2.28
N SER A 132 7.39 -5.37 -2.02
CA SER A 132 7.46 -6.83 -2.21
C SER A 132 6.45 -7.54 -1.30
N LYS A 133 6.40 -7.17 -0.02
CA LYS A 133 5.41 -7.71 0.92
C LYS A 133 3.97 -7.48 0.45
N TRP A 134 3.67 -6.28 -0.07
CA TRP A 134 2.34 -5.99 -0.61
C TRP A 134 2.05 -6.70 -1.94
N ALA A 135 3.06 -6.92 -2.78
CA ALA A 135 2.91 -7.72 -3.99
C ALA A 135 2.48 -9.16 -3.64
N ASP A 136 3.18 -9.82 -2.70
CA ASP A 136 2.83 -11.17 -2.24
C ASP A 136 1.42 -11.21 -1.65
N TRP A 137 1.06 -10.19 -0.85
CA TRP A 137 -0.26 -10.09 -0.24
C TRP A 137 -1.38 -9.92 -1.29
N LEU A 138 -1.13 -9.13 -2.33
CA LEU A 138 -2.06 -8.90 -3.45
C LEU A 138 -2.19 -10.15 -4.33
N GLU A 139 -1.10 -10.81 -4.67
CA GLU A 139 -1.11 -12.04 -5.50
C GLU A 139 -1.92 -13.17 -4.83
N ALA A 140 -1.89 -13.25 -3.51
CA ALA A 140 -2.69 -14.22 -2.76
C ALA A 140 -4.20 -13.90 -2.72
N ARG A 141 -4.63 -12.72 -3.19
CA ARG A 141 -6.01 -12.22 -2.98
C ARG A 141 -6.69 -11.67 -4.23
N PHE A 142 -5.93 -11.27 -5.23
CA PHE A 142 -6.42 -10.61 -6.43
C PHE A 142 -5.74 -11.16 -7.68
N VAL A 143 -6.42 -11.03 -8.80
CA VAL A 143 -5.81 -11.21 -10.12
C VAL A 143 -4.90 -10.00 -10.36
N THR A 144 -3.59 -10.24 -10.34
CA THR A 144 -2.56 -9.20 -10.57
C THR A 144 -1.92 -9.36 -11.94
N LEU A 145 -1.28 -8.30 -12.44
CA LEU A 145 -0.51 -8.33 -13.69
C LEU A 145 0.91 -7.78 -13.46
N ASP A 146 1.92 -8.43 -14.04
CA ASP A 146 3.28 -7.88 -14.14
C ASP A 146 3.31 -6.74 -15.16
N VAL A 147 3.40 -5.48 -14.72
CA VAL A 147 3.43 -4.35 -15.67
C VAL A 147 4.82 -4.08 -16.24
N THR A 148 5.86 -4.79 -15.74
CA THR A 148 7.22 -4.68 -16.27
C THR A 148 7.56 -5.76 -17.31
N LYS A 149 6.78 -6.83 -17.41
CA LYS A 149 6.98 -7.87 -18.42
C LYS A 149 6.07 -7.64 -19.63
N ALA A 150 6.67 -7.48 -20.80
CA ALA A 150 5.94 -7.49 -22.05
C ALA A 150 5.23 -8.85 -22.23
N GLY A 151 3.93 -8.83 -22.53
CA GLY A 151 3.13 -10.05 -22.69
C GLY A 151 2.77 -10.77 -21.38
N ALA A 152 2.84 -10.07 -20.24
CA ALA A 152 2.43 -10.65 -18.97
C ALA A 152 0.98 -11.17 -19.02
N THR A 153 0.76 -12.37 -18.51
CA THR A 153 -0.58 -12.94 -18.34
C THR A 153 -1.10 -12.63 -16.93
N PRO A 154 -2.41 -12.41 -16.75
CA PRO A 154 -2.99 -12.23 -15.43
C PRO A 154 -2.70 -13.41 -14.50
N SER A 155 -2.36 -13.13 -13.24
CA SER A 155 -2.14 -14.12 -12.19
C SER A 155 -3.44 -14.86 -11.87
N THR A 156 -3.35 -16.15 -11.59
CA THR A 156 -4.46 -16.86 -10.93
C THR A 156 -4.29 -16.70 -9.42
N PRO A 157 -5.25 -16.11 -8.68
CA PRO A 157 -5.15 -16.03 -7.24
C PRO A 157 -5.17 -17.46 -6.69
N SER A 158 -4.15 -17.83 -5.93
CA SER A 158 -4.23 -19.04 -5.11
C SER A 158 -5.36 -18.81 -4.12
N GLN A 159 -6.47 -19.56 -4.23
CA GLN A 159 -7.55 -19.47 -3.27
C GLN A 159 -6.94 -19.60 -1.86
N PRO A 160 -7.30 -18.72 -0.89
CA PRO A 160 -6.94 -18.99 0.48
C PRO A 160 -7.53 -20.36 0.82
N ALA A 161 -6.66 -21.30 1.25
CA ALA A 161 -7.11 -22.60 1.72
C ALA A 161 -8.26 -22.36 2.69
N THR A 162 -9.44 -22.87 2.37
CA THR A 162 -10.58 -22.86 3.28
C THR A 162 -10.06 -23.42 4.60
N VAL A 163 -10.00 -22.57 5.63
CA VAL A 163 -9.83 -23.03 6.99
C VAL A 163 -11.10 -23.84 7.26
N ALA A 164 -11.00 -25.15 7.08
CA ALA A 164 -12.06 -26.06 7.46
C ALA A 164 -12.40 -25.71 8.91
N GLN A 165 -13.63 -25.25 9.13
CA GLN A 165 -14.16 -25.03 10.47
C GLN A 165 -14.03 -26.35 11.22
N ARG A 166 -12.97 -26.48 12.01
CA ARG A 166 -12.82 -27.59 12.93
C ARG A 166 -13.86 -27.34 14.01
N ALA A 167 -14.94 -28.11 13.96
CA ALA A 167 -15.96 -28.13 14.99
C ALA A 167 -15.26 -28.26 16.36
N THR A 168 -15.50 -27.30 17.24
CA THR A 168 -15.01 -27.29 18.61
C THR A 168 -15.77 -28.33 19.43
N PRO A 169 -15.12 -29.33 20.03
CA PRO A 169 -15.75 -30.10 21.11
C PRO A 169 -15.86 -29.21 22.35
N ALA A 170 -17.00 -29.30 23.03
CA ALA A 170 -17.31 -28.57 24.24
C ALA A 170 -16.26 -28.75 25.34
N ALA A 171 -16.00 -27.66 26.06
CA ALA A 171 -15.01 -27.57 27.13
C ALA A 171 -15.37 -28.38 28.39
N ARG A 172 -14.35 -28.96 29.02
CA ARG A 172 -14.30 -29.29 30.46
C ARG A 172 -12.96 -28.82 31.05
N PRO A 173 -12.89 -28.51 32.36
CA PRO A 173 -11.99 -27.51 32.91
C PRO A 173 -10.55 -27.98 33.15
N ALA A 174 -9.66 -26.98 33.23
CA ALA A 174 -8.20 -27.04 33.24
C ALA A 174 -7.56 -27.57 34.53
N PRO A 175 -6.25 -27.90 34.45
CA PRO A 175 -5.27 -27.43 35.43
C PRO A 175 -4.15 -26.60 34.77
N ALA A 176 -3.59 -25.65 35.52
CA ALA A 176 -2.49 -24.75 35.14
C ALA A 176 -1.09 -25.33 35.52
N PRO A 177 0.03 -24.62 35.30
CA PRO A 177 0.63 -24.17 34.04
C PRO A 177 2.09 -24.69 33.87
N GLN A 178 2.60 -24.81 32.65
CA GLN A 178 4.06 -24.95 32.40
C GLN A 178 4.51 -24.00 31.29
N GLN A 179 5.52 -23.19 31.61
CA GLN A 179 6.19 -22.24 30.73
C GLN A 179 7.01 -22.97 29.66
N ALA A 180 6.92 -22.52 28.41
CA ALA A 180 7.84 -22.89 27.33
C ALA A 180 8.32 -21.63 26.58
N ALA A 181 9.63 -21.59 26.34
CA ALA A 181 10.41 -20.51 25.75
C ALA A 181 10.03 -20.23 24.27
N PRO A 182 10.35 -19.03 23.72
CA PRO A 182 9.91 -18.66 22.37
C PRO A 182 10.74 -19.37 21.29
N ALA A 183 10.07 -20.00 20.33
CA ALA A 183 10.67 -20.48 19.11
C ALA A 183 10.88 -19.31 18.13
N ALA A 184 12.13 -19.11 17.70
CA ALA A 184 12.51 -18.09 16.74
C ALA A 184 11.86 -18.33 15.37
N ALA A 185 11.12 -17.34 14.88
CA ALA A 185 10.66 -17.31 13.50
C ALA A 185 11.84 -16.99 12.58
N ALA A 186 12.26 -17.96 11.78
CA ALA A 186 13.27 -17.77 10.74
C ALA A 186 12.76 -16.80 9.68
N ALA A 187 13.39 -15.63 9.58
CA ALA A 187 13.15 -14.66 8.52
C ALA A 187 13.62 -15.25 7.18
N ARG A 188 12.70 -15.43 6.23
CA ARG A 188 13.06 -15.69 4.83
C ARG A 188 13.62 -14.40 4.24
N SER A 189 14.91 -14.42 3.88
CA SER A 189 15.57 -13.33 3.17
C SER A 189 15.07 -13.28 1.73
N VAL A 190 14.33 -12.22 1.40
CA VAL A 190 13.94 -11.93 0.01
C VAL A 190 15.03 -11.07 -0.63
N SER A 191 15.63 -11.58 -1.70
CA SER A 191 16.64 -10.88 -2.50
C SER A 191 16.03 -9.69 -3.24
N VAL A 192 16.67 -8.53 -3.10
CA VAL A 192 16.31 -7.23 -3.70
C VAL A 192 16.30 -7.26 -5.24
N ALA A 193 16.92 -8.26 -5.87
CA ALA A 193 16.99 -8.43 -7.32
C ALA A 193 15.67 -8.94 -7.96
N GLY A 194 14.68 -9.36 -7.16
CA GLY A 194 13.43 -9.98 -7.63
C GLY A 194 12.19 -9.07 -7.62
N TYR A 195 12.33 -7.75 -7.53
CA TYR A 195 11.15 -6.88 -7.45
C TYR A 195 10.35 -6.82 -8.76
N VAL A 196 9.03 -6.97 -8.63
CA VAL A 196 8.08 -6.88 -9.74
C VAL A 196 6.93 -5.90 -9.38
N PRO A 197 6.80 -4.76 -10.06
CA PRO A 197 5.63 -3.87 -9.91
C PRO A 197 4.37 -4.47 -10.53
N ARG A 198 3.22 -4.32 -9.88
CA ARG A 198 1.95 -4.98 -10.28
C ARG A 198 0.74 -4.02 -10.29
N THR A 199 -0.21 -4.28 -11.18
CA THR A 199 -1.55 -3.66 -11.17
C THR A 199 -2.64 -4.72 -10.93
N VAL A 200 -3.79 -4.32 -10.40
CA VAL A 200 -4.97 -5.18 -10.27
C VAL A 200 -5.78 -5.06 -11.55
N SER A 201 -6.17 -6.20 -12.15
CA SER A 201 -7.07 -6.23 -13.30
C SER A 201 -8.49 -6.51 -12.85
N PHE A 202 -9.45 -5.69 -13.26
CA PHE A 202 -10.88 -5.96 -13.09
C PHE A 202 -11.43 -6.47 -14.43
N ASN A 203 -11.85 -7.73 -14.47
CA ASN A 203 -12.54 -8.27 -15.64
C ASN A 203 -13.93 -7.59 -15.70
N THR A 204 -14.07 -6.59 -16.57
CA THR A 204 -15.38 -6.02 -16.90
C THR A 204 -15.98 -6.85 -18.03
N SER A 205 -16.51 -8.03 -17.67
CA SER A 205 -17.43 -8.73 -18.56
C SER A 205 -18.68 -7.86 -18.68
N ARG A 206 -18.76 -7.07 -19.77
CA ARG A 206 -20.01 -6.46 -20.23
C ARG A 206 -20.95 -7.61 -20.62
N GLU A 207 -21.89 -7.93 -19.74
CA GLU A 207 -23.19 -8.43 -20.19
C GLU A 207 -23.86 -7.30 -20.97
N GLY A 208 -24.02 -7.54 -22.27
CA GLY A 208 -24.59 -6.61 -23.22
C GLY A 208 -25.07 -7.38 -24.44
N SER A 209 -26.05 -8.26 -24.22
CA SER A 209 -26.90 -8.81 -25.28
C SER A 209 -28.29 -8.97 -24.66
N ALA A 210 -29.14 -7.99 -24.91
CA ALA A 210 -30.58 -8.14 -24.86
C ALA A 210 -31.12 -7.42 -26.09
N GLU A 211 -31.62 -8.25 -27.00
CA GLU A 211 -32.56 -7.93 -28.07
C GLU A 211 -33.89 -7.40 -27.50
#